data_AF-A0A914Q2Q2-F1
#
_entry.id   AF-A0A914Q2Q2-F1
#
_cell.length_a   1.000
_cell.length_b   1.000
_cell.length_c   1.000
_cell.angle_alpha   90.00
_cell.angle_beta   90.00
_cell.angle_gamma   90.00
#
_symmetry.space_group_name_H-M   'P 1'
#
loop_
_entity.id
_entity.type
_entity.pdbx_description
1 polymer ?
#
loop_
_entity_poly.entity_id
_entity_poly.type
_entity_poly.pdbx_seq_one_letter_code
_entity_poly.pdbx_strand_id
1 'polypeptide(L)'
;MAHRYPLPKNVLNIFTNGAFSKETKKAGAGIYIYDPLSGEIDESKCKRSLKLFGCKYNNVAELEAIVYAFRELRYGNLKPPRTVIIWTDCQFIVDKMNGKTNLIGKVKEHNELSQKIQDFVTFFAKKDIQVKFEHVAAHNELANDKIITDGNAIVGFFVQLFMLFINE
;
A
#
# COMPACT_ATOMS: atom_id res chain seq x y z
N MET A 1 -14.69 -11.71 19.38
CA MET A 1 -13.25 -12.06 19.36
C MET A 1 -12.59 -11.14 18.35
N ALA A 2 -11.56 -10.37 18.73
CA ALA A 2 -10.82 -9.55 17.77
C ALA A 2 -10.02 -10.50 16.87
N HIS A 3 -10.18 -10.37 15.55
CA HIS A 3 -9.36 -11.10 14.59
C HIS A 3 -7.93 -10.55 14.67
N ARG A 4 -7.08 -11.23 15.44
CA ARG A 4 -5.65 -11.19 15.22
C ARG A 4 -5.44 -11.76 13.82
N TYR A 5 -4.91 -10.97 12.88
CA TYR A 5 -4.35 -11.53 11.66
C TYR A 5 -2.89 -11.84 11.96
N PRO A 6 -2.53 -13.06 12.43
CA PRO A 6 -1.14 -13.45 12.43
C PRO A 6 -0.65 -13.35 10.98
N LEU A 7 0.19 -12.35 10.69
CA LEU A 7 0.74 -12.17 9.36
C LEU A 7 1.58 -13.42 9.04
N PRO A 8 1.33 -14.12 7.92
CA PRO A 8 1.94 -15.42 7.72
C PRO A 8 3.45 -15.30 7.56
N LYS A 9 4.23 -16.17 8.22
CA LYS A 9 5.70 -16.14 8.24
C LYS A 9 6.39 -16.33 6.88
N ASN A 10 5.67 -16.49 5.78
CA ASN A 10 6.21 -16.62 4.41
C ASN A 10 5.58 -15.61 3.43
N VAL A 11 5.13 -14.47 3.96
CA VAL A 11 4.41 -13.44 3.22
C VAL A 11 5.07 -12.10 3.44
N LEU A 12 5.42 -11.40 2.36
CA LEU A 12 5.86 -10.02 2.45
C LEU A 12 4.63 -9.12 2.46
N ASN A 13 4.52 -8.28 3.49
CA ASN A 13 3.40 -7.34 3.62
C ASN A 13 3.88 -5.95 3.26
N ILE A 14 3.18 -5.28 2.36
CA ILE A 14 3.52 -3.92 1.93
C ILE A 14 2.29 -3.05 2.10
N PHE A 15 2.38 -2.08 2.98
CA PHE A 15 1.37 -1.07 3.20
C PHE A 15 1.67 0.11 2.31
N THR A 16 0.67 0.58 1.57
CA THR A 16 0.83 1.68 0.61
C THR A 16 -0.18 2.76 0.93
N ASN A 17 0.27 4.01 0.91
CA ASN A 17 -0.58 5.17 1.11
C ASN A 17 -0.21 6.27 0.12
N GLY A 18 -1.19 6.83 -0.56
CA GLY A 18 -1.05 7.99 -1.42
C GLY A 18 -1.88 9.18 -0.93
N ALA A 19 -1.23 10.31 -0.72
CA ALA A 19 -1.90 11.52 -0.25
C ALA A 19 -1.85 12.64 -1.29
N PHE A 20 -2.94 13.38 -1.43
CA PHE A 20 -3.00 14.61 -2.20
C PHE A 20 -3.70 15.74 -1.42
N SER A 21 -3.03 16.90 -1.30
CA SER A 21 -3.63 18.10 -0.72
C SER A 21 -4.21 19.00 -1.81
N LYS A 22 -5.51 19.28 -1.74
CA LYS A 22 -6.19 20.21 -2.64
C LYS A 22 -5.72 21.66 -2.47
N GLU A 23 -5.25 22.02 -1.27
CA GLU A 23 -4.82 23.38 -0.93
C GLU A 23 -3.43 23.67 -1.47
N THR A 24 -2.45 22.83 -1.11
CA THR A 24 -1.04 23.03 -1.52
C THR A 24 -0.74 22.46 -2.91
N LYS A 25 -1.67 21.69 -3.50
CA LYS A 25 -1.47 20.91 -4.74
C LYS A 25 -0.29 19.94 -4.66
N LYS A 26 0.19 19.63 -3.45
CA LYS A 26 1.24 18.64 -3.21
C LYS A 26 0.64 17.24 -3.18
N ALA A 27 1.40 16.28 -3.68
CA ALA A 27 1.06 14.86 -3.64
C ALA A 27 2.28 14.03 -3.25
N GLY A 28 2.01 12.93 -2.56
CA GLY A 28 3.03 12.00 -2.13
C GLY A 28 2.52 10.56 -2.18
N ALA A 29 3.45 9.64 -2.40
CA ALA A 29 3.25 8.21 -2.29
C ALA A 29 4.23 7.68 -1.26
N GLY A 30 3.78 6.77 -0.41
CA GLY A 30 4.61 6.11 0.56
C GLY A 30 4.31 4.64 0.65
N ILE A 31 5.37 3.88 0.93
CA ILE A 31 5.28 2.46 1.18
C ILE A 31 5.94 2.13 2.50
N TYR A 32 5.38 1.12 3.14
CA TYR A 32 5.90 0.53 4.36
C TYR A 32 5.97 -0.99 4.21
N ILE A 33 7.13 -1.57 4.45
CA ILE A 33 7.36 -3.00 4.23
C ILE A 33 7.48 -3.69 5.58
N TYR A 34 6.71 -4.76 5.77
CA TYR A 34 6.77 -5.61 6.95
C TYR A 34 7.12 -7.03 6.52
N ASP A 35 8.28 -7.51 6.98
CA ASP A 35 8.74 -8.87 6.79
C ASP A 35 8.53 -9.68 8.08
N PRO A 36 7.54 -10.60 8.12
CA PRO A 36 7.31 -11.46 9.28
C PRO A 36 8.41 -12.52 9.48
N LEU A 37 9.34 -12.71 8.52
CA LEU A 37 10.48 -13.61 8.67
C LEU A 37 11.53 -13.05 9.64
N SER A 38 11.75 -11.74 9.64
CA SER A 38 12.69 -11.10 10.58
C SER A 38 12.07 -10.94 11.96
N GLY A 39 10.73 -10.92 12.08
CA GLY A 39 10.03 -10.62 13.35
C GLY A 39 10.33 -9.22 13.90
N GLU A 40 11.10 -8.43 13.18
CA GLU A 40 11.56 -7.09 13.55
C GLU A 40 11.20 -6.11 12.43
N ILE A 41 10.62 -4.99 12.85
CA ILE A 41 10.43 -3.80 12.04
C ILE A 41 11.75 -3.03 12.02
N ASP A 42 12.46 -3.03 10.90
CA ASP A 42 13.56 -2.09 10.68
C ASP A 42 13.00 -0.80 10.06
N GLU A 43 12.57 0.14 10.90
CA GLU A 43 11.96 1.39 10.45
C GLU A 43 12.79 2.16 9.42
N SER A 44 14.13 2.04 9.46
CA SER A 44 15.06 2.73 8.57
C SER A 44 15.08 2.16 7.15
N LYS A 45 14.70 0.89 6.97
CA LYS A 45 14.64 0.20 5.67
C LYS A 45 13.22 0.09 5.12
N CYS A 46 12.24 0.22 6.01
CA CYS A 46 10.85 -0.07 5.71
C CYS A 46 10.07 1.15 5.23
N LYS A 47 10.45 2.39 5.56
CA LYS A 47 9.75 3.62 5.13
C LYS A 47 10.39 4.19 3.86
N ARG A 48 9.64 4.23 2.76
CA ARG A 48 10.07 4.92 1.53
C ARG A 48 8.96 5.84 1.03
N SER A 49 9.34 7.03 0.58
CA SER A 49 8.43 8.05 0.11
C SER A 49 8.88 8.65 -1.21
N LEU A 50 7.91 9.07 -2.01
CA LEU A 50 8.13 9.72 -3.30
C LEU A 50 7.19 10.93 -3.41
N LYS A 51 7.75 12.10 -3.75
CA LYS A 51 6.95 13.27 -4.15
C LYS A 51 6.39 13.02 -5.55
N LEU A 52 5.08 13.20 -5.71
CA LEU A 52 4.39 12.99 -6.98
C LEU A 52 4.15 14.33 -7.67
N PHE A 53 4.80 14.53 -8.82
CA PHE A 53 4.61 15.73 -9.62
C PHE A 53 3.41 15.57 -10.56
N GLY A 54 2.53 16.57 -10.61
CA GLY A 54 1.38 16.59 -11.53
C GLY A 54 0.20 15.70 -11.13
N CYS A 55 0.24 15.05 -9.98
CA CYS A 55 -0.90 14.31 -9.44
C CYS A 55 -2.03 15.27 -9.03
N LYS A 56 -3.26 14.99 -9.47
CA LYS A 56 -4.42 15.88 -9.28
C LYS A 56 -5.50 15.30 -8.36
N TYR A 57 -5.40 14.02 -8.01
CA TYR A 57 -6.45 13.28 -7.31
C TYR A 57 -5.86 12.31 -6.30
N ASN A 58 -6.53 12.14 -5.15
CA ASN A 58 -6.07 11.22 -4.11
C ASN A 58 -5.96 9.79 -4.63
N ASN A 59 -6.97 9.30 -5.36
CA ASN A 59 -6.95 7.93 -5.91
C ASN A 59 -5.81 7.70 -6.92
N VAL A 60 -5.32 8.75 -7.61
CA VAL A 60 -4.12 8.65 -8.46
C VAL A 60 -2.89 8.50 -7.57
N ALA A 61 -2.78 9.26 -6.48
CA ALA A 61 -1.68 9.11 -5.52
C ALA A 61 -1.63 7.71 -4.91
N GLU A 62 -2.79 7.14 -4.57
CA GLU A 62 -2.90 5.77 -4.04
C GLU A 62 -2.40 4.72 -5.05
N LEU A 63 -2.82 4.85 -6.31
CA LEU A 63 -2.36 3.97 -7.39
C LEU A 63 -0.85 4.13 -7.64
N GLU A 64 -0.32 5.35 -7.58
CA GLU A 64 1.12 5.61 -7.69
C GLU A 64 1.91 5.00 -6.52
N ALA A 65 1.36 5.01 -5.30
CA ALA A 65 1.98 4.35 -4.15
C ALA A 65 2.13 2.84 -4.36
N ILE A 66 1.11 2.20 -4.95
CA ILE A 66 1.17 0.78 -5.30
C ILE A 66 2.15 0.52 -6.45
N VAL A 67 2.16 1.36 -7.49
CA VAL A 67 3.16 1.27 -8.56
C VAL A 67 4.58 1.44 -8.01
N TYR A 68 4.75 2.33 -7.04
CA TYR A 68 6.03 2.53 -6.36
C TYR A 68 6.44 1.30 -5.56
N ALA A 69 5.52 0.67 -4.82
CA ALA A 69 5.76 -0.61 -4.15
C ALA A 69 6.28 -1.69 -5.11
N PHE A 70 5.65 -1.86 -6.28
CA PHE A 70 6.10 -2.83 -7.27
C PHE A 70 7.46 -2.51 -7.89
N ARG A 71 7.78 -1.22 -8.08
CA ARG A 71 9.11 -0.80 -8.53
C ARG A 71 10.17 -1.19 -7.51
N GLU A 72 9.91 -0.95 -6.24
CA GLU A 72 10.81 -1.34 -5.14
C GLU A 72 10.97 -2.86 -5.04
N LEU A 73 9.90 -3.63 -5.28
CA LEU A 73 9.99 -5.10 -5.34
C LEU A 73 10.79 -5.63 -6.53
N ARG A 74 10.67 -4.99 -7.69
CA ARG A 74 11.29 -5.48 -8.92
C ARG A 74 12.73 -5.03 -9.10
N TYR A 75 13.01 -3.78 -8.74
CA TYR A 75 14.28 -3.10 -9.03
C TYR A 75 15.04 -2.71 -7.78
N GLY A 76 14.37 -2.69 -6.62
CA GLY A 76 15.04 -2.48 -5.34
C GLY A 76 15.71 -3.75 -4.83
N ASN A 77 16.17 -3.69 -3.58
CA ASN A 77 16.87 -4.79 -2.91
C ASN A 77 15.93 -5.77 -2.20
N LEU A 78 14.63 -5.71 -2.48
CA LEU A 78 13.63 -6.59 -1.87
C LEU A 78 13.62 -7.94 -2.59
N LYS A 79 13.67 -9.02 -1.81
CA LYS A 79 13.50 -10.38 -2.31
C LYS A 79 12.12 -10.87 -1.90
N PRO A 80 11.11 -10.76 -2.76
CA PRO A 80 9.76 -11.21 -2.41
C PRO A 80 9.76 -12.73 -2.17
N PRO A 81 9.08 -13.21 -1.11
CA PRO A 81 8.79 -14.62 -0.93
C PRO A 81 7.69 -15.04 -1.94
N ARG A 82 7.18 -16.27 -1.81
CA ARG A 82 6.10 -16.80 -2.69
C ARG A 82 4.81 -15.99 -2.66
N THR A 83 4.59 -15.16 -1.64
CA THR A 83 3.37 -14.36 -1.53
C THR A 83 3.68 -12.95 -1.08
N VAL A 84 3.16 -11.97 -1.80
CA VAL A 84 3.18 -10.55 -1.45
C VAL A 84 1.74 -10.10 -1.24
N ILE A 85 1.48 -9.44 -0.11
CA ILE A 85 0.21 -8.79 0.16
C ILE A 85 0.42 -7.28 0.14
N ILE A 86 -0.30 -6.60 -0.75
CA ILE A 86 -0.39 -5.14 -0.80
C ILE A 86 -1.60 -4.72 0.03
N TRP A 87 -1.35 -3.94 1.07
CA TRP A 87 -2.34 -3.37 1.98
C TRP A 87 -2.57 -1.90 1.63
N THR A 88 -3.81 -1.51 1.40
CA THR A 88 -4.20 -0.11 1.15
C THR A 88 -5.53 0.19 1.83
N ASP A 89 -5.72 1.43 2.26
CA ASP A 89 -6.99 1.96 2.75
C ASP A 89 -7.93 2.42 1.62
N CYS A 90 -7.47 2.35 0.37
CA CYS A 90 -8.29 2.66 -0.79
C CYS A 90 -9.11 1.44 -1.23
N GLN A 91 -10.32 1.28 -0.67
CA GLN A 91 -11.27 0.21 -1.03
C GLN A 91 -11.52 0.13 -2.55
N PHE A 92 -11.57 1.28 -3.24
CA PHE A 92 -11.72 1.34 -4.70
C PHE A 92 -10.64 0.53 -5.44
N ILE A 93 -9.38 0.63 -5.00
CA ILE A 93 -8.28 -0.10 -5.64
C ILE A 93 -8.39 -1.59 -5.35
N VAL A 94 -8.71 -1.96 -4.11
CA VAL A 94 -8.87 -3.37 -3.72
C VAL A 94 -9.97 -4.03 -4.55
N ASP A 95 -11.12 -3.39 -4.69
CA ASP A 95 -12.21 -3.91 -5.50
C ASP A 95 -11.84 -4.00 -6.98
N LYS A 96 -11.11 -3.02 -7.50
CA LYS A 96 -10.65 -3.00 -8.90
C LYS A 96 -9.63 -4.11 -9.18
N MET A 97 -8.62 -4.28 -8.32
CA MET A 97 -7.57 -5.28 -8.51
C MET A 97 -8.09 -6.70 -8.33
N ASN A 98 -9.10 -6.88 -7.49
CA ASN A 98 -9.78 -8.17 -7.28
C ASN A 98 -10.92 -8.43 -8.28
N GLY A 99 -11.06 -7.60 -9.34
CA GLY A 99 -12.05 -7.81 -10.40
C GLY A 99 -13.52 -7.62 -9.97
N LYS A 100 -13.77 -7.01 -8.80
CA LYS A 100 -15.12 -6.77 -8.27
C LYS A 100 -15.79 -5.55 -8.90
N THR A 101 -15.03 -4.65 -9.50
CA THR A 101 -15.55 -3.44 -10.15
C THR A 101 -15.06 -3.33 -11.59
N ASN A 102 -16.00 -3.24 -12.54
CA ASN A 102 -15.73 -2.87 -13.93
C ASN A 102 -15.66 -1.35 -14.12
N LEU A 103 -15.34 -0.58 -13.07
CA LEU A 103 -15.21 0.87 -13.16
C LEU A 103 -13.97 1.21 -13.99
N ILE A 104 -14.16 1.24 -15.31
CA ILE A 104 -13.37 2.04 -16.24
C ILE A 104 -13.39 3.43 -15.63
N GLY A 105 -12.25 3.85 -15.07
CA GLY A 105 -12.16 5.17 -14.47
C GLY A 105 -12.44 6.18 -15.57
N LYS A 106 -13.35 7.13 -15.32
CA LYS A 106 -13.53 8.30 -16.19
C LYS A 106 -12.24 9.13 -16.33
N VAL A 107 -11.24 8.84 -15.48
CA VAL A 107 -9.91 9.43 -15.46
C VAL A 107 -8.94 8.50 -16.17
N LYS A 108 -8.36 8.95 -17.29
CA LYS A 108 -7.37 8.21 -18.10
C LYS A 108 -6.22 7.66 -17.24
N GLU A 109 -5.69 8.48 -16.34
CA GLU A 109 -4.58 8.12 -15.43
C GLU A 109 -4.91 6.91 -14.55
N HIS A 110 -6.15 6.76 -14.08
CA HIS A 110 -6.54 5.59 -13.29
C HIS A 110 -6.40 4.30 -14.09
N ASN A 111 -6.77 4.33 -15.38
CA ASN A 111 -6.71 3.13 -16.23
C ASN A 111 -5.27 2.79 -16.59
N GLU A 112 -4.44 3.79 -16.89
CA GLU A 112 -3.01 3.60 -17.17
C GLU A 112 -2.26 3.00 -15.96
N LEU A 113 -2.47 3.57 -14.77
CA LEU A 113 -1.84 3.05 -13.55
C LEU A 113 -2.37 1.68 -13.15
N SER A 114 -3.68 1.44 -13.29
CA SER A 114 -4.27 0.12 -13.05
C SER A 114 -3.68 -0.93 -13.99
N GLN A 115 -3.53 -0.60 -15.28
CA GLN A 115 -2.92 -1.52 -16.25
C GLN A 115 -1.47 -1.81 -15.87
N LYS A 116 -0.70 -0.78 -15.52
CA LYS A 116 0.69 -0.95 -15.07
C LYS A 116 0.80 -1.84 -13.83
N ILE A 117 -0.12 -1.72 -12.88
CA ILE A 117 -0.21 -2.63 -11.72
C ILE A 117 -0.46 -4.06 -12.19
N GLN A 118 -1.40 -4.29 -13.11
CA GLN A 118 -1.69 -5.62 -13.65
C GLN A 118 -0.50 -6.22 -14.40
N ASP A 119 0.28 -5.39 -15.10
CA ASP A 119 1.51 -5.83 -15.77
C ASP A 119 2.54 -6.32 -14.73
N PHE A 120 2.67 -5.64 -13.58
CA PHE A 120 3.51 -6.10 -12.48
C PHE A 120 2.99 -7.41 -11.85
N VAL A 121 1.69 -7.50 -11.58
CA VAL A 121 1.07 -8.73 -11.05
C VAL A 121 1.36 -9.91 -11.98
N THR A 122 1.18 -9.71 -13.29
CA THR A 122 1.49 -10.72 -14.32
C THR A 122 2.98 -11.09 -14.33
N PHE A 123 3.86 -10.11 -14.19
CA PHE A 123 5.30 -10.34 -14.10
C PHE A 123 5.68 -11.20 -12.88
N PHE A 124 5.11 -10.92 -11.70
CA PHE A 124 5.36 -11.69 -10.48
C PHE A 124 4.75 -13.10 -10.55
N ALA A 125 3.57 -13.25 -11.16
CA ALA A 125 2.95 -14.56 -11.37
C ALA A 125 3.84 -15.49 -12.23
N LYS A 126 4.50 -14.97 -13.27
CA LYS A 126 5.48 -15.73 -14.08
C LYS A 126 6.70 -16.21 -13.30
N LYS A 127 6.93 -15.68 -12.10
CA LYS A 127 8.01 -16.05 -11.18
C LYS A 127 7.53 -16.89 -10.00
N ASP A 128 6.32 -17.45 -10.07
CA ASP A 128 5.70 -18.21 -8.96
C ASP A 128 5.51 -17.35 -7.68
N ILE A 129 5.29 -16.04 -7.85
CA ILE A 129 5.00 -15.11 -6.75
C ILE A 129 3.54 -14.68 -6.86
N GLN A 130 2.75 -15.05 -5.86
CA GLN A 130 1.36 -14.62 -5.73
C GLN A 130 1.28 -13.20 -5.16
N VAL A 131 0.55 -12.32 -5.83
CA VAL A 131 0.25 -10.97 -5.33
C VAL A 131 -1.21 -10.92 -4.92
N LYS A 132 -1.49 -10.39 -3.73
CA LYS A 132 -2.85 -10.17 -3.21
C LYS A 132 -3.02 -8.70 -2.81
N PHE A 133 -4.26 -8.21 -2.91
CA PHE A 133 -4.63 -6.86 -2.49
C PHE A 133 -5.66 -6.96 -1.37
N GLU A 134 -5.35 -6.35 -0.23
CA GLU A 134 -6.18 -6.38 0.96
C GLU A 134 -6.48 -4.96 1.44
N HIS A 135 -7.68 -4.75 1.95
CA HIS A 135 -8.11 -3.47 2.48
C HIS A 135 -7.77 -3.35 3.97
N VAL A 136 -7.25 -2.20 4.38
CA VAL A 136 -7.04 -1.85 5.80
C VAL A 136 -7.56 -0.44 6.07
N ALA A 137 -8.47 -0.26 7.03
CA ALA A 137 -9.04 1.06 7.31
C ALA A 137 -8.02 1.99 8.01
N ALA A 138 -7.78 3.18 7.44
CA ALA A 138 -6.80 4.15 7.96
C ALA A 138 -7.27 4.97 9.18
N HIS A 139 -8.58 4.96 9.52
CA HIS A 139 -9.17 5.89 10.51
C HIS A 139 -10.15 5.25 11.51
N ASN A 140 -9.87 4.06 12.03
CA ASN A 140 -10.62 3.58 13.20
C ASN A 140 -10.03 4.14 14.50
N GLU A 141 -10.28 5.42 14.76
CA GLU A 141 -10.25 5.97 16.11
C GLU A 141 -11.62 5.76 16.75
N LEU A 142 -11.76 4.73 17.59
CA LEU A 142 -12.39 4.78 18.93
C LEU A 142 -12.54 3.39 19.55
N ALA A 143 -11.87 3.23 20.69
CA ALA A 143 -12.33 2.56 21.90
C ALA A 143 -12.98 1.17 21.76
N ASN A 144 -12.17 0.14 21.99
CA ASN A 144 -12.48 -0.93 22.95
C ASN A 144 -11.24 -1.83 23.06
N ASP A 145 -10.45 -1.65 24.13
CA ASP A 145 -9.47 -2.51 24.83
C ASP A 145 -9.05 -3.90 24.29
N LYS A 146 -9.10 -4.14 22.98
CA LYS A 146 -8.80 -5.44 22.34
C LYS A 146 -8.01 -5.30 21.04
N ILE A 147 -7.71 -4.08 20.59
CA ILE A 147 -6.72 -3.82 19.52
C ILE A 147 -5.34 -3.68 20.19
N ILE A 148 -4.92 -4.72 20.90
CA ILE A 148 -3.67 -4.74 21.65
C ILE A 148 -2.92 -5.99 21.20
N THR A 149 -2.09 -5.81 20.15
CA THR A 149 -0.63 -6.02 20.23
C THR A 149 0.13 -5.85 18.90
N ASP A 150 -0.50 -5.88 17.71
CA ASP A 150 0.23 -5.67 16.43
C ASP A 150 -0.44 -4.67 15.45
N GLY A 151 -1.74 -4.39 15.64
CA GLY A 151 -2.53 -3.53 14.73
C GLY A 151 -2.40 -2.01 14.97
N ASN A 152 -2.02 -1.58 16.19
CA ASN A 152 -1.82 -0.16 16.49
C ASN A 152 -0.63 0.44 15.77
N ALA A 153 0.39 -0.38 15.48
CA ALA A 153 1.53 0.04 14.69
C ALA A 153 1.06 0.44 13.28
N ILE A 154 0.30 -0.44 12.61
CA ILE A 154 -0.18 -0.24 11.24
C ILE A 154 -1.04 1.04 11.11
N VAL A 155 -2.01 1.28 12.00
CA VAL A 155 -2.87 2.48 11.95
C VAL A 155 -2.09 3.76 12.28
N GLY A 156 -1.24 3.74 13.32
CA GLY A 156 -0.34 4.86 13.63
C GLY A 156 0.64 5.17 12.49
N PHE A 157 1.01 4.15 11.69
CA PHE A 157 1.90 4.31 10.54
C PHE A 157 1.23 4.98 9.33
N PHE A 158 -0.05 4.72 9.03
CA PHE A 158 -0.74 5.45 7.95
C PHE A 158 -0.81 6.95 8.26
N VAL A 159 -1.02 7.30 9.54
CA VAL A 159 -0.98 8.69 10.02
C VAL A 159 0.43 9.28 9.93
N GLN A 160 1.48 8.55 10.31
CA GLN A 160 2.87 9.02 10.15
C GLN A 160 3.28 9.19 8.68
N LEU A 161 2.92 8.24 7.81
CA LEU A 161 3.11 8.34 6.37
C LEU A 161 2.44 9.60 5.84
N PHE A 162 1.18 9.84 6.19
CA PHE A 162 0.45 11.04 5.82
C PHE A 162 1.15 12.34 6.28
N MET A 163 1.65 12.37 7.52
CA MET A 163 2.36 13.55 8.06
C MET A 163 3.70 13.84 7.38
N LEU A 164 4.40 12.83 6.84
CA LEU A 164 5.64 13.02 6.07
C LEU A 164 5.41 13.82 4.77
N PHE A 165 4.19 13.87 4.25
CA PHE A 165 3.89 14.50 2.96
C PHE A 165 3.37 15.94 3.04
N ILE A 166 2.80 16.33 4.17
CA ILE A 166 2.12 17.64 4.31
C ILE A 166 3.05 18.71 4.89
N ASN A 167 4.04 18.32 5.70
CA ASN A 167 4.90 19.25 6.44
C ASN A 167 6.26 19.55 5.78
N GLU A 168 6.56 19.01 4.60
CA GLU A 168 7.69 19.41 3.73
C GLU A 168 7.22 20.16 2.48
#